data_AF-X1LYB3-F1
#
_entry.id   AF-X1LYB3-F1
#
_cell.length_a   1.000
_cell.length_b   1.000
_cell.length_c   1.000
_cell.angle_alpha   90.00
_cell.angle_beta   90.00
_cell.angle_gamma   90.00
#
_symmetry.space_group_name_H-M   'P 1'
#
loop_
_entity.id
_entity.type
_entity.pdbx_description
1 polymer ?
#
loop_
_entity_poly.entity_id
_entity_poly.type
_entity_poly.pdbx_seq_one_letter_code
_entity_poly.pdbx_strand_id
1 'polypeptide(L)'
;MIKEAPDFTLKKYDERTGKLINLKLKDRTKTIVPNLIHLVGDQGRTKYLFCKNGQLLIEDYFIKDDKRYSPKQNLPIKILNPNIIKRSFNLDIARLATEIDAFIKSYLEMPFDSDYLILAMWLFHTYLIEKFNTTPILYFYGVKETGKSRAGEVLSELAFRAQRLTSLTEATLFRSAELFKPTLIIDEIRLRGPRGNQGLADLMKTTYKRG
;
A
#
# COMPACT_ATOMS: atom_id res chain seq x y z
N MET A 1 -9.80 13.74 14.41
CA MET A 1 -10.09 12.78 15.50
C MET A 1 -10.25 11.41 14.90
N ILE A 2 -9.25 10.54 15.06
CA ILE A 2 -9.36 9.12 14.70
C ILE A 2 -10.32 8.52 15.73
N LYS A 3 -11.55 8.19 15.32
CA LYS A 3 -12.47 7.42 16.19
C LYS A 3 -11.71 6.17 16.65
N GLU A 4 -11.63 5.98 17.95
CA GLU A 4 -11.09 4.77 18.55
C GLU A 4 -11.73 3.56 17.88
N ALA A 5 -10.87 2.66 17.38
CA ALA A 5 -11.30 1.48 16.66
C ALA A 5 -11.82 0.43 17.67
N PRO A 6 -12.80 -0.41 17.28
CA PRO A 6 -13.41 -1.41 18.15
C PRO A 6 -12.36 -2.30 18.84
N ASP A 7 -12.61 -2.62 20.10
CA ASP A 7 -11.77 -3.43 20.98
C ASP A 7 -11.19 -4.65 20.26
N PHE A 8 -9.92 -4.56 19.87
CA PHE A 8 -9.14 -5.73 19.48
C PHE A 8 -8.25 -6.09 20.66
N THR A 9 -8.43 -7.30 21.19
CA THR A 9 -7.62 -7.75 22.31
C THR A 9 -6.25 -8.19 21.78
N LEU A 10 -5.22 -7.36 22.02
CA LEU A 10 -3.83 -7.80 22.00
C LEU A 10 -3.62 -8.74 23.20
N LYS A 11 -4.15 -9.96 23.17
CA LYS A 11 -3.87 -10.94 24.21
C LYS A 11 -2.44 -11.45 24.03
N LYS A 12 -1.48 -10.76 24.64
CA LYS A 12 -0.28 -11.43 25.17
C LYS A 12 -0.47 -11.87 26.63
N TYR A 13 -1.51 -11.40 27.31
CA TYR A 13 -1.74 -11.65 28.73
C TYR A 13 -3.23 -11.76 29.06
N ASP A 14 -3.58 -12.72 29.91
CA ASP A 14 -4.82 -12.71 30.68
C ASP A 14 -4.57 -11.92 31.97
N GLU A 15 -5.14 -10.72 32.06
CA GLU A 15 -4.97 -9.79 33.18
C GLU A 15 -5.49 -10.36 34.53
N ARG A 16 -6.30 -11.43 34.50
CA ARG A 16 -6.82 -12.08 35.71
C ARG A 16 -5.95 -13.22 36.25
N THR A 17 -5.13 -13.84 35.40
CA THR A 17 -4.47 -15.12 35.76
C THR A 17 -2.95 -15.12 35.55
N GLY A 18 -2.38 -14.11 34.87
CA GLY A 18 -0.93 -14.01 34.65
C GLY A 18 -0.31 -15.18 33.88
N LYS A 19 -1.12 -16.08 33.31
CA LYS A 19 -0.66 -17.24 32.53
C LYS A 19 -0.82 -16.99 31.03
N LEU A 20 0.19 -17.41 30.26
CA LEU A 20 0.05 -17.58 28.81
C LEU A 20 -1.10 -18.54 28.54
N ILE A 21 -2.17 -18.05 27.91
CA ILE A 21 -3.24 -18.93 27.44
C ILE A 21 -2.66 -19.75 26.28
N ASN A 22 -2.25 -20.98 26.59
CA ASN A 22 -1.73 -21.95 25.63
C ASN A 22 -2.90 -22.62 24.88
N LEU A 23 -3.73 -21.83 24.21
CA LEU A 23 -4.70 -22.33 23.24
C LEU A 23 -3.93 -22.69 21.97
N LYS A 24 -4.02 -23.94 21.52
CA LYS A 24 -3.60 -24.33 20.16
C LYS A 24 -4.55 -23.66 19.15
N LEU A 25 -4.29 -22.38 18.84
CA LEU A 25 -5.06 -21.63 17.85
C LEU A 25 -4.72 -22.13 16.45
N LYS A 26 -5.73 -22.23 15.58
CA LYS A 26 -5.52 -22.60 14.18
C LYS A 26 -4.87 -21.43 13.44
N ASP A 27 -3.65 -21.63 12.96
CA ASP A 27 -2.92 -20.64 12.16
C ASP A 27 -3.58 -20.44 10.78
N ARG A 28 -3.69 -19.18 10.37
CA ARG A 28 -4.18 -18.75 9.06
C ARG A 28 -3.31 -17.63 8.51
N THR A 29 -3.30 -17.48 7.19
CA THR A 29 -2.68 -16.32 6.54
C THR A 29 -3.72 -15.27 6.23
N LYS A 30 -3.49 -14.03 6.62
CA LYS A 30 -4.33 -12.89 6.22
C LYS A 30 -3.52 -11.61 6.26
N THR A 31 -3.22 -11.02 5.10
CA THR A 31 -2.37 -9.84 5.06
C THR A 31 -3.12 -8.56 5.45
N ILE A 32 -4.37 -8.38 5.01
CA ILE A 32 -5.19 -7.21 5.38
C ILE A 32 -6.08 -7.53 6.56
N VAL A 33 -5.92 -6.76 7.62
CA VAL A 33 -6.56 -6.95 8.90
C VAL A 33 -7.04 -5.58 9.42
N PRO A 34 -8.06 -5.52 10.28
CA PRO A 34 -8.53 -4.25 10.82
C PRO A 34 -7.38 -3.45 11.47
N ASN A 35 -7.40 -2.13 11.28
CA ASN A 35 -6.43 -1.18 11.85
C ASN A 35 -4.97 -1.36 11.38
N LEU A 36 -4.72 -2.21 10.38
CA LEU A 36 -3.40 -2.36 9.79
C LEU A 36 -2.92 -1.04 9.16
N ILE A 37 -1.77 -0.56 9.60
CA ILE A 37 -1.08 0.55 8.93
C ILE A 37 -0.30 0.00 7.74
N HIS A 38 0.65 -0.88 8.02
CA HIS A 38 1.49 -1.48 6.99
C HIS A 38 2.07 -2.81 7.48
N LEU A 39 2.92 -3.41 6.66
CA LEU A 39 3.75 -4.55 7.01
C LEU A 39 5.19 -4.12 7.24
N VAL A 40 5.86 -4.82 8.15
CA VAL A 40 7.26 -4.61 8.52
C VAL A 40 8.03 -5.92 8.38
N GLY A 41 9.25 -5.83 7.86
CA GLY A 41 10.14 -6.95 7.64
C GLY A 41 11.17 -6.97 8.76
N ASP A 42 11.05 -7.92 9.67
CA ASP A 42 11.89 -8.01 10.86
C ASP A 42 12.35 -9.46 11.05
N GLN A 43 13.66 -9.65 11.18
CA GLN A 43 14.29 -10.97 11.33
C GLN A 43 13.87 -11.96 10.22
N GLY A 44 13.82 -11.50 8.96
CA GLY A 44 13.46 -12.33 7.81
C GLY A 44 11.98 -12.72 7.73
N ARG A 45 11.11 -12.12 8.56
CA ARG A 45 9.66 -12.36 8.54
C ARG A 45 8.89 -11.07 8.31
N THR A 46 7.77 -11.18 7.59
CA THR A 46 6.78 -10.12 7.45
C THR A 46 5.82 -10.15 8.64
N LYS A 47 5.73 -9.04 9.35
CA LYS A 47 4.92 -8.77 10.55
C LYS A 47 3.93 -7.63 10.28
N TYR A 48 2.92 -7.48 11.12
CA TYR A 48 1.99 -6.34 11.04
C TYR A 48 2.59 -5.11 11.73
N LEU A 49 2.25 -3.94 11.22
CA LEU A 49 2.44 -2.64 11.88
C LEU A 49 1.07 -2.07 12.22
N PHE A 50 0.85 -1.82 13.51
CA PHE A 50 -0.34 -1.19 14.06
C PHE A 50 0.01 0.15 14.72
N CYS A 51 -1.00 0.97 14.97
CA CYS A 51 -0.91 2.06 15.93
C CYS A 51 -1.92 1.84 17.04
N LYS A 52 -1.47 1.90 18.29
CA LYS A 52 -2.32 1.84 19.49
C LYS A 52 -1.90 2.98 20.41
N ASN A 53 -2.89 3.76 20.87
CA ASN A 53 -2.66 4.89 21.78
C ASN A 53 -1.57 5.86 21.28
N GLY A 54 -1.51 6.10 19.96
CA GLY A 54 -0.51 6.98 19.35
C GLY A 54 0.90 6.39 19.25
N GLN A 55 1.09 5.09 19.50
CA GLN A 55 2.38 4.41 19.39
C GLN A 55 2.34 3.31 18.33
N LEU A 56 3.41 3.20 17.54
CA LEU A 56 3.58 2.15 16.54
C LEU A 56 3.98 0.84 17.22
N LEU A 57 3.33 -0.26 16.82
CA LEU A 57 3.55 -1.60 17.35
C LEU A 57 3.77 -2.57 16.21
N ILE A 58 4.80 -3.42 16.33
CA ILE A 58 5.06 -4.52 15.40
C ILE A 58 4.59 -5.82 16.05
N GLU A 59 3.74 -6.56 15.37
CA GLU A 59 3.20 -7.83 15.87
C GLU A 59 3.29 -8.94 14.82
N ASP A 60 3.75 -10.11 15.24
CA ASP A 60 3.87 -11.29 14.39
C ASP A 60 2.51 -11.82 13.92
N TYR A 61 1.48 -11.62 14.73
CA TYR A 61 0.14 -12.13 14.50
C TYR A 61 -0.91 -11.25 15.15
N PHE A 62 -2.16 -11.40 14.71
CA PHE A 62 -3.32 -10.93 15.45
C PHE A 62 -4.32 -12.08 15.64
N ILE A 63 -5.14 -12.01 16.68
CA ILE A 63 -6.13 -13.04 17.01
C ILE A 63 -7.53 -12.48 16.76
N LYS A 64 -8.37 -13.28 16.10
CA LYS A 64 -9.80 -13.01 15.95
C LYS A 64 -10.55 -14.33 15.81
N ASP A 65 -11.70 -14.47 16.47
CA ASP A 65 -12.57 -15.65 16.41
C ASP A 65 -11.81 -16.97 16.64
N ASP A 66 -11.00 -17.02 17.71
CA ASP A 66 -10.11 -18.15 18.09
C ASP A 66 -9.16 -18.64 16.98
N LYS A 67 -8.80 -17.74 16.06
CA LYS A 67 -7.82 -18.01 15.01
C LYS A 67 -6.67 -17.01 15.12
N ARG A 68 -5.46 -17.53 14.91
CA ARG A 68 -4.24 -16.74 14.79
C ARG A 68 -3.99 -16.46 13.32
N TYR A 69 -3.76 -15.20 12.99
CA TYR A 69 -3.52 -14.78 11.61
C TYR A 69 -2.15 -14.11 11.49
N SER A 70 -1.37 -14.54 10.50
CA SER A 70 -0.07 -13.94 10.17
C SER A 70 -0.07 -13.39 8.74
N PRO A 71 0.77 -12.38 8.44
CA PRO A 71 0.85 -11.84 7.09
C PRO A 71 1.44 -12.86 6.10
N LYS A 72 1.10 -12.71 4.81
CA LYS A 72 1.85 -13.40 3.75
C LYS A 72 3.31 -12.90 3.76
N GLN A 73 4.26 -13.84 3.70
CA GLN A 73 5.68 -13.54 3.88
C GLN A 73 6.39 -12.97 2.64
N ASN A 74 5.91 -13.28 1.43
CA ASN A 74 6.54 -12.91 0.16
C ASN A 74 5.54 -12.13 -0.69
N LEU A 75 5.40 -10.84 -0.41
CA LEU A 75 4.52 -9.94 -1.16
C LEU A 75 5.35 -9.12 -2.16
N PRO A 76 4.82 -8.85 -3.37
CA PRO A 76 5.52 -8.06 -4.39
C PRO A 76 5.38 -6.56 -4.12
N ILE A 77 5.64 -6.14 -2.88
CA ILE A 77 5.59 -4.74 -2.43
C ILE A 77 6.79 -4.44 -1.54
N LYS A 78 7.12 -3.16 -1.41
CA LYS A 78 8.10 -2.69 -0.44
C LYS A 78 7.59 -2.95 0.97
N ILE A 79 8.39 -3.67 1.77
CA ILE A 79 8.11 -3.94 3.17
C ILE A 79 8.93 -2.95 4.02
N LEU A 80 8.32 -2.38 5.06
CA LEU A 80 8.99 -1.37 5.88
C LEU A 80 10.05 -1.98 6.79
N ASN A 81 11.07 -1.19 7.10
CA ASN A 81 12.07 -1.53 8.10
C ASN A 81 11.50 -1.34 9.53
N PRO A 82 11.87 -2.19 10.52
CA PRO A 82 11.36 -2.10 11.89
C PRO A 82 11.70 -0.78 12.59
N ASN A 83 12.71 -0.04 12.14
CA ASN A 83 13.01 1.30 12.66
C ASN A 83 11.87 2.32 12.44
N ILE A 84 10.83 1.98 11.68
CA ILE A 84 9.62 2.79 11.56
C ILE A 84 9.01 3.15 12.91
N ILE A 85 9.14 2.28 13.93
CA ILE A 85 8.61 2.54 15.29
C ILE A 85 9.24 3.74 15.97
N LYS A 86 10.42 4.18 15.51
CA LYS A 86 11.16 5.33 16.04
C LYS A 86 10.76 6.65 15.36
N ARG A 87 9.90 6.61 14.33
CA ARG A 87 9.49 7.82 13.61
C ARG A 87 8.57 8.67 14.49
N SER A 88 8.84 9.97 14.52
CA SER A 88 7.95 10.95 15.11
C SER A 88 6.70 11.12 14.25
N PHE A 89 5.56 11.34 14.91
CA PHE A 89 4.31 11.73 14.26
C PHE A 89 4.18 13.24 14.04
N ASN A 90 5.16 14.03 14.50
CA ASN A 90 5.20 15.46 14.18
C ASN A 90 5.59 15.63 12.70
N LEU A 91 4.59 15.93 11.87
CA LEU A 91 4.72 15.96 10.42
C LEU A 91 4.42 17.37 9.90
N ASP A 92 5.36 17.94 9.17
CA ASP A 92 5.12 19.10 8.33
C ASP A 92 4.76 18.62 6.92
N ILE A 93 3.50 18.77 6.55
CA ILE A 93 2.95 18.29 5.27
C ILE A 93 3.52 19.10 4.10
N ALA A 94 3.71 20.42 4.27
CA ALA A 94 4.24 21.28 3.21
C ALA A 94 5.70 20.93 2.91
N ARG A 95 6.48 20.70 3.96
CA ARG A 95 7.85 20.19 3.82
C ARG A 95 7.88 18.83 3.15
N LEU A 96 7.03 17.88 3.58
CA LEU A 96 6.97 16.55 2.96
C LEU A 96 6.64 16.61 1.47
N ALA A 97 5.68 17.46 1.07
CA ALA A 97 5.34 17.66 -0.34
C ALA A 97 6.55 18.19 -1.13
N THR A 98 7.30 19.13 -0.56
CA THR A 98 8.51 19.68 -1.18
C THR A 98 9.63 18.64 -1.32
N GLU A 99 9.82 17.79 -0.31
CA GLU A 99 10.80 16.69 -0.35
C GLU A 99 10.44 15.65 -1.42
N ILE A 100 9.14 15.34 -1.57
CA ILE A 100 8.64 14.46 -2.65
C ILE A 100 8.88 15.09 -4.02
N ASP A 101 8.53 16.37 -4.20
CA ASP A 101 8.75 17.12 -5.45
C ASP A 101 10.23 17.09 -5.87
N ALA A 102 11.13 17.42 -4.95
CA ALA A 102 12.57 17.39 -5.18
C ALA A 102 13.08 15.98 -5.52
N PHE A 103 12.59 14.95 -4.84
CA PHE A 103 12.94 13.55 -5.15
C PHE A 103 12.52 13.19 -6.57
N ILE A 104 11.30 13.52 -6.97
CA ILE A 104 10.80 13.20 -8.33
C ILE A 104 11.63 13.95 -9.38
N LYS A 105 11.91 15.25 -9.18
CA LYS A 105 12.74 16.07 -10.08
C LYS A 105 14.15 15.51 -10.27
N SER A 106 14.71 14.85 -9.25
CA SER A 106 16.03 14.23 -9.36
C SER A 106 16.10 13.03 -10.32
N TYR A 107 14.95 12.49 -10.72
CA TYR A 107 14.87 11.29 -11.58
C TYR A 107 13.98 11.44 -12.82
N LEU A 108 13.08 12.43 -12.85
CA LEU A 108 12.13 12.65 -13.94
C LEU A 108 12.18 14.11 -14.41
N GLU A 109 12.25 14.27 -15.72
CA GLU A 109 11.99 15.54 -16.40
C GLU A 109 10.54 15.53 -16.90
N MET A 110 9.73 16.44 -16.38
CA MET A 110 8.31 16.57 -16.75
C MET A 110 8.13 17.75 -17.71
N PRO A 111 7.13 17.71 -18.62
CA PRO A 111 6.87 18.80 -19.56
C PRO A 111 6.55 20.13 -18.87
N PHE A 112 5.88 20.09 -17.71
CA PHE A 112 5.52 21.29 -16.94
C PHE A 112 5.88 21.13 -15.47
N ASP A 113 6.31 22.23 -14.83
CA ASP A 113 6.59 22.25 -13.39
C ASP A 113 5.38 21.85 -12.53
N SER A 114 4.16 22.15 -12.99
CA SER A 114 2.93 21.76 -12.30
C SER A 114 2.73 20.24 -12.23
N ASP A 115 3.35 19.48 -13.13
CA ASP A 115 3.18 18.03 -13.17
C ASP A 115 3.76 17.36 -11.93
N TYR A 116 4.86 17.89 -11.38
CA TYR A 116 5.46 17.37 -10.15
C TYR A 116 4.50 17.47 -8.95
N LEU A 117 3.74 18.56 -8.86
CA LEU A 117 2.69 18.71 -7.86
C LEU A 117 1.56 17.68 -8.05
N ILE A 118 1.15 17.42 -9.28
CA ILE A 118 0.14 16.39 -9.60
C ILE A 118 0.63 15.01 -9.14
N LEU A 119 1.89 14.67 -9.42
CA LEU A 119 2.50 13.41 -8.98
C LEU A 119 2.58 13.32 -7.45
N ALA A 120 2.96 14.39 -6.76
CA ALA A 120 2.99 14.43 -5.29
C ALA A 120 1.59 14.25 -4.68
N MET A 121 0.56 14.91 -5.23
CA MET A 121 -0.82 14.74 -4.78
C MET A 121 -1.35 13.34 -5.06
N TRP A 122 -1.00 12.76 -6.21
CA TRP A 122 -1.32 11.36 -6.51
C TRP A 122 -0.66 10.40 -5.51
N LEU A 123 0.60 10.63 -5.13
CA LEU A 123 1.27 9.85 -4.10
C LEU A 123 0.53 9.92 -2.77
N PHE A 124 0.16 11.12 -2.29
CA PHE A 124 -0.66 11.25 -1.07
C PHE A 124 -2.00 10.52 -1.18
N HIS A 125 -2.66 10.59 -2.34
CA HIS A 125 -3.90 9.86 -2.60
C HIS A 125 -3.72 8.34 -2.39
N THR A 126 -2.59 7.74 -2.79
CA THR A 126 -2.36 6.30 -2.58
C THR A 126 -2.41 5.88 -1.11
N TYR A 127 -1.98 6.75 -0.18
CA TYR A 127 -2.04 6.51 1.26
C TYR A 127 -3.42 6.78 1.87
N LEU A 128 -4.21 7.63 1.22
CA LEU A 128 -5.48 8.13 1.73
C LEU A 128 -6.69 7.63 0.94
N ILE A 129 -6.51 6.64 0.07
CA ILE A 129 -7.55 6.15 -0.84
C ILE A 129 -8.86 5.82 -0.10
N GLU A 130 -8.80 5.32 1.14
CA GLU A 130 -9.94 5.07 2.04
C GLU A 130 -10.86 6.28 2.28
N LYS A 131 -10.36 7.50 2.09
CA LYS A 131 -11.10 8.76 2.25
C LYS A 131 -11.77 9.26 0.98
N PHE A 132 -11.55 8.61 -0.17
CA PHE A 132 -12.06 9.04 -1.46
C PHE A 132 -12.97 7.99 -2.10
N ASN A 133 -14.00 8.47 -2.80
CA ASN A 133 -14.89 7.63 -3.60
C ASN A 133 -14.37 7.45 -5.03
N THR A 134 -13.38 8.24 -5.43
CA THR A 134 -12.85 8.26 -6.80
C THR A 134 -11.34 8.33 -6.75
N THR A 135 -10.68 7.56 -7.61
CA THR A 135 -9.22 7.52 -7.71
C THR A 135 -8.76 8.04 -9.08
N PRO A 136 -7.87 9.04 -9.14
CA PRO A 136 -7.27 9.47 -10.38
C PRO A 136 -6.33 8.39 -10.93
N ILE A 137 -6.48 8.08 -12.22
CA ILE A 137 -5.58 7.19 -12.96
C ILE A 137 -4.56 8.05 -13.69
N LEU A 138 -3.28 7.88 -13.38
CA LEU A 138 -2.20 8.49 -14.15
C LEU A 138 -1.90 7.65 -15.39
N TYR A 139 -1.89 8.29 -16.56
CA TYR A 139 -1.55 7.65 -17.82
C TYR A 139 -0.40 8.40 -18.49
N PHE A 140 0.81 7.86 -18.36
CA PHE A 140 1.98 8.40 -19.06
C PHE A 140 1.93 7.98 -20.53
N TYR A 141 1.69 8.94 -21.42
CA TYR A 141 1.59 8.71 -22.85
C TYR A 141 2.74 9.36 -23.60
N GLY A 142 3.31 8.65 -24.57
CA GLY A 142 4.41 9.16 -25.40
C GLY A 142 5.12 8.07 -26.18
N VAL A 143 5.99 8.46 -27.11
CA VAL A 143 6.81 7.56 -27.93
C VAL A 143 7.78 6.73 -27.07
N LYS A 144 8.34 5.63 -27.59
CA LYS A 144 9.31 4.79 -26.86
C LYS A 144 10.48 5.65 -26.32
N GLU A 145 11.10 5.23 -25.22
CA GLU A 145 12.32 5.86 -24.68
C GLU A 145 12.15 7.31 -24.16
N THR A 146 10.94 7.67 -23.72
CA THR A 146 10.60 8.98 -23.12
C THR A 146 10.46 8.96 -21.60
N GLY A 147 11.04 7.97 -20.92
CA GLY A 147 11.03 7.91 -19.45
C GLY A 147 9.73 7.43 -18.78
N LYS A 148 8.74 6.92 -19.52
CA LYS A 148 7.48 6.39 -18.92
C LYS A 148 7.72 5.25 -17.92
N SER A 149 8.53 4.26 -18.29
CA SER A 149 8.94 3.16 -17.40
C SER A 149 9.65 3.68 -16.16
N ARG A 150 10.50 4.70 -16.36
CA ARG A 150 11.22 5.38 -15.27
C ARG A 150 10.27 6.13 -14.33
N ALA A 151 9.23 6.78 -14.85
CA ALA A 151 8.19 7.39 -14.04
C ALA A 151 7.49 6.36 -13.16
N GLY A 152 7.14 5.20 -13.73
CA GLY A 152 6.61 4.08 -12.98
C GLY A 152 7.56 3.56 -11.88
N GLU A 153 8.86 3.47 -12.15
CA GLU A 153 9.89 3.13 -11.16
C GLU A 153 9.92 4.11 -9.99
N VAL A 154 10.06 5.40 -10.29
CA VAL A 154 10.18 6.46 -9.29
C VAL A 154 8.93 6.52 -8.40
N LEU A 155 7.73 6.48 -9.01
CA LEU A 155 6.48 6.47 -8.26
C LEU A 155 6.32 5.19 -7.42
N SER A 156 6.83 4.05 -7.89
CA SER A 156 6.74 2.79 -7.14
C SER A 156 7.55 2.79 -5.83
N GLU A 157 8.58 3.63 -5.73
CA GLU A 157 9.38 3.76 -4.51
C GLU A 157 8.66 4.52 -3.39
N LEU A 158 7.69 5.36 -3.76
CA LEU A 158 6.98 6.26 -2.86
C LEU A 158 5.50 5.90 -2.66
N ALA A 159 4.86 5.23 -3.61
CA ALA A 159 3.43 4.92 -3.54
C ALA A 159 3.11 3.84 -2.51
N PHE A 160 1.95 3.97 -1.86
CA PHE A 160 1.49 3.02 -0.85
C PHE A 160 1.29 1.63 -1.45
N ARG A 161 2.02 0.64 -0.93
CA ARG A 161 1.97 -0.78 -1.35
C ARG A 161 2.05 -0.94 -2.87
N ALA A 162 2.93 -0.18 -3.50
CA ALA A 162 3.11 -0.22 -4.94
C ALA A 162 3.50 -1.63 -5.43
N GLN A 163 2.78 -2.12 -6.43
CA GLN A 163 3.12 -3.32 -7.19
C GLN A 163 3.30 -2.94 -8.65
N ARG A 164 4.54 -3.07 -9.11
CA ARG A 164 4.92 -2.90 -10.52
C ARG A 164 4.60 -4.17 -11.31
N LEU A 165 4.01 -4.00 -12.49
CA LEU A 165 3.66 -5.08 -13.41
C LEU A 165 4.02 -4.65 -14.84
N THR A 166 4.54 -5.59 -15.63
CA THR A 166 4.72 -5.36 -17.07
C THR A 166 3.37 -5.42 -17.78
N SER A 167 2.55 -6.41 -17.42
CA SER A 167 1.19 -6.61 -17.91
C SER A 167 0.26 -7.01 -16.76
N LEU A 168 -1.04 -6.74 -16.93
CA LEU A 168 -2.06 -7.07 -15.94
C LEU A 168 -3.11 -8.01 -16.54
N THR A 169 -3.40 -9.10 -15.84
CA THR A 169 -4.55 -9.96 -16.09
C THR A 169 -5.62 -9.71 -15.04
N GLU A 170 -6.89 -10.02 -15.35
CA GLU A 170 -7.99 -9.93 -14.38
C GLU A 170 -7.72 -10.79 -13.15
N ALA A 171 -7.26 -12.04 -13.34
CA ALA A 171 -6.93 -12.94 -12.24
C ALA A 171 -5.84 -12.37 -11.31
N THR A 172 -4.79 -11.78 -11.88
CA THR A 172 -3.74 -11.09 -11.10
C THR A 172 -4.31 -9.90 -10.35
N LEU A 173 -5.17 -9.10 -11.00
CA LEU A 173 -5.81 -7.94 -10.36
C LEU A 173 -6.62 -8.36 -9.14
N PHE A 174 -7.58 -9.28 -9.31
CA PHE A 174 -8.47 -9.70 -8.22
C PHE A 174 -7.68 -10.31 -7.06
N ARG A 175 -6.70 -11.16 -7.36
CA ARG A 175 -5.84 -11.78 -6.35
C ARG A 175 -5.03 -10.74 -5.58
N SER A 176 -4.41 -9.78 -6.27
CA SER A 176 -3.62 -8.73 -5.63
C SER A 176 -4.51 -7.82 -4.77
N ALA A 177 -5.68 -7.42 -5.31
CA ALA A 177 -6.64 -6.58 -4.61
C ALA A 177 -7.14 -7.23 -3.31
N GLU A 178 -7.53 -8.51 -3.37
CA GLU A 178 -7.97 -9.27 -2.19
C GLU A 178 -6.84 -9.45 -1.17
N LEU A 179 -5.63 -9.77 -1.65
CA LEU A 179 -4.53 -10.13 -0.78
C LEU A 179 -3.95 -8.92 -0.04
N PHE A 180 -3.75 -7.77 -0.68
CA PHE A 180 -3.05 -6.63 -0.04
C PHE A 180 -3.45 -5.23 -0.50
N LYS A 181 -4.44 -5.10 -1.40
CA LYS A 181 -4.95 -3.81 -1.91
C LYS A 181 -3.83 -2.86 -2.40
N PRO A 182 -3.03 -3.25 -3.41
CA PRO A 182 -1.92 -2.44 -3.89
C PRO A 182 -2.34 -1.19 -4.66
N THR A 183 -1.38 -0.26 -4.74
CA THR A 183 -1.29 0.66 -5.88
C THR A 183 -0.66 -0.07 -7.05
N LEU A 184 -1.34 -0.16 -8.19
CA LEU A 184 -0.83 -0.85 -9.37
C LEU A 184 -0.14 0.14 -10.31
N ILE A 185 1.06 -0.21 -10.76
CA ILE A 185 1.83 0.53 -11.76
C ILE A 185 2.11 -0.42 -12.92
N ILE A 186 1.61 -0.10 -14.10
CA ILE A 186 1.61 -0.99 -15.27
C ILE A 186 2.32 -0.28 -16.43
N ASP A 187 3.41 -0.86 -16.94
CA ASP A 187 4.29 -0.18 -17.91
C ASP A 187 3.86 -0.39 -19.38
N GLU A 188 3.68 -1.66 -19.81
CA GLU A 188 3.47 -1.98 -21.23
C GLU A 188 1.99 -2.05 -21.63
N ILE A 189 1.13 -1.35 -20.92
CA ILE A 189 -0.30 -1.39 -21.19
C ILE A 189 -0.64 -0.66 -22.49
N ARG A 190 -1.27 -1.40 -23.42
CA ARG A 190 -1.92 -0.81 -24.59
C ARG A 190 -3.42 -0.89 -24.37
N LEU A 191 -4.08 0.26 -24.21
CA LEU A 191 -5.53 0.33 -24.01
C LEU A 191 -6.32 0.34 -25.32
N ARG A 192 -5.67 0.63 -26.46
CA ARG A 192 -6.30 0.77 -27.78
C ARG A 192 -5.43 0.16 -28.88
N GLY A 193 -6.04 -0.12 -30.04
CA GLY A 193 -5.38 -0.62 -31.26
C GLY A 193 -5.33 -2.15 -31.38
N PRO A 194 -4.65 -2.70 -32.40
CA PRO A 194 -4.67 -4.14 -32.74
C PRO A 194 -4.12 -5.08 -31.65
N ARG A 195 -3.37 -4.53 -30.68
CA ARG A 195 -2.84 -5.24 -29.51
C ARG A 195 -3.34 -4.61 -28.19
N GLY A 196 -4.49 -3.92 -28.25
CA GLY A 196 -5.10 -3.27 -27.11
C GLY A 196 -5.82 -4.27 -26.21
N ASN A 197 -5.68 -4.13 -24.89
CA ASN A 197 -6.39 -4.93 -23.91
C ASN A 197 -7.74 -4.26 -23.59
N GLN A 198 -8.77 -4.62 -24.36
CA GLN A 198 -10.12 -4.05 -24.20
C GLN A 198 -10.74 -4.35 -22.84
N GLY A 199 -10.61 -5.59 -22.35
CA GLY A 199 -11.13 -5.97 -21.02
C GLY A 199 -10.54 -5.12 -19.91
N LEU A 200 -9.23 -4.87 -19.94
CA LEU A 200 -8.59 -3.98 -18.98
C LEU A 200 -9.00 -2.51 -19.15
N ALA A 201 -9.22 -2.05 -20.38
CA ALA A 201 -9.72 -0.70 -20.62
C ALA A 201 -11.13 -0.50 -20.03
N ASP A 202 -12.02 -1.49 -20.17
CA ASP A 202 -13.38 -1.43 -19.62
C ASP A 202 -13.38 -1.58 -18.09
N LEU A 203 -12.49 -2.41 -17.56
CA LEU A 203 -12.26 -2.53 -16.13
C LEU A 203 -11.75 -1.22 -15.52
N MET A 204 -10.82 -0.51 -16.16
CA MET A 204 -10.38 0.81 -15.69
C MET A 204 -11.52 1.84 -15.66
N LYS A 205 -12.43 1.81 -16.66
CA LYS A 205 -13.60 2.71 -16.70
C LYS A 205 -14.61 2.47 -15.59
N THR A 206 -14.63 1.27 -15.00
CA THR A 206 -15.60 0.90 -13.95
C THR A 206 -15.00 0.97 -12.56
N THR A 207 -13.69 0.76 -12.43
CA THR A 207 -13.00 0.63 -11.12
C THR A 207 -12.48 1.93 -10.52
N TYR A 208 -12.49 3.05 -11.28
CA TYR A 208 -12.03 4.33 -10.77
C TYR A 208 -12.91 4.88 -9.63
N LYS A 209 -14.18 4.43 -9.56
CA LYS A 209 -15.14 4.77 -8.50
C LYS A 209 -15.34 3.58 -7.58
N ARG A 210 -15.47 3.85 -6.28
CA ARG A 210 -15.94 2.83 -5.33
C ARG A 210 -17.41 2.55 -5.61
N GLY A 211 -17.73 1.26 -5.71
CA GLY A 211 -19.10 0.75 -5.65
C GLY A 211 -19.68 0.82 -4.25
#